data_AF-A0A0S9MSK5-F1
#
_entry.id   AF-A0A0S9MSK5-F1
#
_cell.length_a   1.000
_cell.length_b   1.000
_cell.length_c   1.000
_cell.angle_alpha   90.00
_cell.angle_beta   90.00
_cell.angle_gamma   90.00
#
_symmetry.space_group_name_H-M   'P 1'
#
loop_
_entity.id
_entity.type
_entity.pdbx_description
1 polymer ?
#
loop_
_entity_poly.entity_id
_entity_poly.type
_entity_poly.pdbx_seq_one_letter_code
_entity_poly.pdbx_strand_id
1 'polypeptide(L)'
;MPDDTTISVVLSPLALPQAQLAFAVFGRDELCGSVELQMFALRYQLTPAETAVLRQLCRGLNAAAIAQDHGVARTTVLTQIAAIRAKTQSSSVRSLLDALARMPPVRALVPSMELY
;
A
#
# COMPACT_ATOMS: atom_id res chain seq x y z
N MET A 1 -10.77 15.88 -10.82
CA MET A 1 -10.02 14.67 -11.22
C MET A 1 -10.87 13.49 -10.80
N PRO A 2 -11.38 12.66 -11.73
CA PRO A 2 -12.26 11.56 -11.37
C PRO A 2 -11.47 10.56 -10.52
N ASP A 3 -12.02 10.22 -9.35
CA ASP A 3 -11.55 9.18 -8.46
C ASP A 3 -11.99 7.82 -9.03
N ASP A 4 -11.40 7.44 -10.17
CA ASP A 4 -11.63 6.15 -10.84
C ASP A 4 -10.91 5.03 -10.08
N THR A 5 -11.36 4.79 -8.84
CA THR A 5 -11.01 3.56 -8.15
C THR A 5 -11.73 2.42 -8.84
N THR A 6 -11.05 1.82 -9.81
CA THR A 6 -11.54 0.65 -10.53
C THR A 6 -11.34 -0.56 -9.63
N ILE A 7 -12.41 -1.07 -9.04
CA ILE A 7 -12.36 -2.33 -8.29
C ILE A 7 -12.53 -3.47 -9.29
N SER A 8 -11.47 -4.24 -9.51
CA SER A 8 -11.55 -5.45 -10.31
C SER A 8 -12.16 -6.56 -9.47
N VAL A 9 -13.16 -7.27 -10.01
CA VAL A 9 -13.76 -8.42 -9.37
C VAL A 9 -13.71 -9.63 -10.30
N VAL A 10 -13.22 -10.76 -9.79
CA VAL A 10 -13.28 -12.05 -10.48
C VAL A 10 -14.35 -12.89 -9.79
N LEU A 11 -15.33 -13.35 -10.57
CA LEU A 11 -16.38 -14.25 -10.12
C LEU A 11 -16.11 -15.65 -10.68
N SER A 12 -16.03 -16.64 -9.80
CA SER A 12 -15.89 -18.05 -10.20
C SER A 12 -17.02 -18.88 -9.59
N PRO A 13 -17.73 -19.70 -10.39
CA PRO A 13 -18.77 -20.58 -9.85
C PRO A 13 -18.13 -21.64 -8.94
N LEU A 14 -18.74 -21.87 -7.77
CA LEU A 14 -18.35 -22.94 -6.87
C LEU A 14 -19.32 -24.11 -7.05
N ALA A 15 -18.87 -25.14 -7.79
CA ALA A 15 -19.67 -26.32 -8.06
C ALA A 15 -19.80 -27.21 -6.81
N LEU A 16 -20.87 -27.00 -6.05
CA LEU A 16 -21.24 -27.84 -4.91
C LEU A 16 -22.56 -28.56 -5.22
N PRO A 17 -22.65 -29.88 -5.01
CA PRO A 17 -23.91 -30.59 -5.18
C PRO A 17 -24.90 -30.04 -4.15
N GLN A 18 -25.95 -29.34 -4.61
CA GLN A 18 -27.05 -28.73 -3.84
C GLN A 18 -26.86 -27.26 -3.37
N ALA A 19 -25.86 -26.51 -3.84
CA ALA A 19 -25.75 -25.07 -3.55
C ALA A 19 -25.33 -24.25 -4.77
N GLN A 20 -26.00 -23.11 -5.01
CA GLN A 20 -25.58 -22.12 -5.99
C GLN A 20 -24.71 -21.08 -5.29
N LEU A 21 -23.40 -21.33 -5.26
CA LEU A 21 -22.42 -20.45 -4.63
C LEU A 21 -21.43 -19.93 -5.68
N ALA A 22 -20.98 -18.69 -5.51
CA ALA A 22 -19.95 -18.08 -6.31
C ALA A 22 -18.85 -17.53 -5.40
N PHE A 23 -17.60 -17.70 -5.79
CA PHE A 23 -16.46 -17.09 -5.14
C PHE A 23 -16.17 -15.75 -5.82
N ALA A 24 -16.08 -14.67 -5.03
CA ALA A 24 -15.72 -13.35 -5.51
C ALA A 24 -14.35 -12.96 -4.98
N VAL A 25 -13.41 -12.67 -5.88
CA VAL A 25 -12.10 -12.10 -5.53
C VAL A 25 -12.11 -10.63 -5.92
N PHE A 26 -11.93 -9.75 -4.93
CA PHE A 26 -11.76 -8.32 -5.15
C PHE A 26 -10.26 -8.01 -5.27
N GLY A 27 -9.84 -7.55 -6.43
CA GLY A 27 -8.51 -6.98 -6.63
C GLY A 27 -8.49 -5.54 -6.14
N ARG A 28 -7.37 -5.13 -5.53
CA ARG A 28 -7.06 -3.71 -5.36
C ARG A 28 -5.99 -3.30 -6.36
N ASP A 29 -6.11 -2.11 -6.91
CA ASP A 29 -5.18 -1.56 -7.91
C ASP A 29 -3.78 -1.30 -7.31
N GLU A 30 -3.73 -0.81 -6.05
CA GLU A 30 -2.49 -0.46 -5.36
C GLU A 30 -2.37 -1.08 -3.95
N LEU A 31 -1.14 -1.37 -3.50
CA LEU A 31 -0.89 -1.99 -2.18
C LEU A 31 -1.37 -1.13 -0.98
N CYS A 32 -1.39 0.18 -1.09
CA CYS A 32 -2.22 1.02 -0.24
C CYS A 32 -2.32 2.38 -0.91
N GLY A 33 -3.44 3.07 -0.69
CA GLY A 33 -3.61 4.42 -1.20
C GLY A 33 -2.70 5.42 -0.51
N SER A 34 -2.67 6.63 -1.05
CA SER A 34 -1.82 7.72 -0.53
C SER A 34 -2.19 8.17 0.89
N VAL A 35 -3.45 8.00 1.30
CA VAL A 35 -3.97 8.38 2.62
C VAL A 35 -3.54 7.36 3.68
N GLU A 36 -3.69 6.07 3.38
CA GLU A 36 -3.30 4.97 4.26
C GLU A 36 -1.80 5.00 4.51
N LEU A 37 -0.99 5.21 3.47
CA LEU A 37 0.45 5.36 3.58
C LEU A 37 0.83 6.53 4.50
N GLN A 38 0.14 7.68 4.37
CA GLN A 38 0.37 8.85 5.22
C GLN A 38 -0.05 8.60 6.67
N MET A 39 -1.21 8.00 6.91
CA MET A 39 -1.65 7.65 8.26
C MET A 39 -0.70 6.67 8.93
N PHE A 40 -0.22 5.67 8.19
CA PHE A 40 0.78 4.74 8.67
C PHE A 40 2.10 5.46 9.01
N ALA A 41 2.57 6.34 8.13
CA ALA A 41 3.77 7.13 8.37
C ALA A 41 3.66 7.99 9.63
N LEU A 42 2.53 8.68 9.83
CA LEU A 42 2.27 9.47 11.04
C LEU A 42 2.23 8.61 12.30
N ARG A 43 1.53 7.46 12.24
CA ARG A 43 1.39 6.52 13.37
C ARG A 43 2.72 6.01 13.91
N TYR A 44 3.71 5.83 13.04
CA TYR A 44 5.05 5.33 13.36
C TYR A 44 6.16 6.39 13.29
N GLN A 45 5.79 7.68 13.17
CA GLN A 45 6.71 8.82 13.06
C GLN A 45 7.81 8.58 12.00
N LEU A 46 7.39 8.13 10.82
CA LEU A 46 8.29 8.01 9.68
C LEU A 46 8.67 9.40 9.17
N THR A 47 9.94 9.57 8.80
CA THR A 47 10.41 10.82 8.18
C THR A 47 9.94 10.90 6.72
N PRO A 48 9.94 12.09 6.09
CA PRO A 48 9.57 12.22 4.69
C PRO A 48 10.37 11.31 3.74
N ALA A 49 11.67 11.11 4.03
CA ALA A 49 12.54 10.22 3.27
C ALA A 49 12.13 8.75 3.45
N GLU A 50 11.86 8.32 4.68
CA GLU A 50 11.39 6.98 4.99
C GLU A 50 10.02 6.69 4.35
N THR A 51 9.10 7.67 4.38
CA THR A 51 7.80 7.56 3.72
C THR A 51 7.95 7.43 2.20
N ALA A 52 8.88 8.16 1.59
CA ALA A 52 9.16 8.04 0.16
C ALA A 52 9.70 6.64 -0.19
N VAL A 53 10.65 6.11 0.59
CA VAL A 53 11.16 4.75 0.42
C VAL A 53 10.04 3.72 0.59
N LEU A 54 9.21 3.86 1.62
CA LEU A 54 8.07 2.96 1.87
C LEU A 54 7.08 2.95 0.70
N ARG A 55 6.79 4.12 0.12
CA ARG A 55 5.93 4.23 -1.07
C ARG A 55 6.47 3.46 -2.26
N GLN A 56 7.78 3.55 -2.53
CA GLN A 56 8.40 2.80 -3.62
C GLN A 56 8.45 1.29 -3.34
N LEU A 57 8.65 0.88 -2.08
CA LEU A 57 8.53 -0.52 -1.68
C LEU A 57 7.09 -1.05 -1.92
N CYS A 58 6.06 -0.26 -1.62
CA CYS A 58 4.66 -0.62 -1.91
C CYS A 58 4.39 -0.84 -3.40
N ARG A 59 5.15 -0.16 -4.27
CA ARG A 59 5.12 -0.34 -5.74
C ARG A 59 5.97 -1.51 -6.22
N GLY A 60 6.60 -2.26 -5.32
CA GLY A 60 7.40 -3.44 -5.65
C GLY A 60 8.85 -3.13 -6.04
N LEU A 61 9.32 -1.89 -5.90
CA LEU A 61 10.71 -1.56 -6.19
C LEU A 61 11.64 -2.15 -5.13
N ASN A 62 12.83 -2.58 -5.57
CA ASN A 62 13.90 -3.02 -4.68
C ASN A 62 14.81 -1.85 -4.27
N ALA A 63 15.66 -2.07 -3.25
CA ALA A 63 16.52 -1.02 -2.71
C ALA A 63 17.49 -0.38 -3.73
N ALA A 64 17.91 -1.12 -4.77
CA ALA A 64 18.79 -0.57 -5.81
C ALA A 64 18.03 0.38 -6.75
N ALA A 65 16.83 -0.02 -7.17
CA ALA A 65 15.95 0.83 -7.98
C ALA A 65 15.55 2.11 -7.23
N ILE A 66 15.21 2.00 -5.94
CA ILE A 66 14.90 3.16 -5.09
C ILE A 66 16.10 4.09 -4.96
N ALA A 67 17.30 3.54 -4.79
CA ALA A 67 18.51 4.33 -4.68
C ALA A 67 18.80 5.14 -5.95
N GLN A 68 18.60 4.52 -7.11
CA GLN A 68 18.70 5.17 -8.41
C GLN A 68 17.66 6.29 -8.57
N ASP A 69 16.40 6.02 -8.23
CA ASP A 69 15.29 6.99 -8.33
C ASP A 69 15.49 8.20 -7.39
N HIS A 70 16.02 7.95 -6.18
CA HIS A 70 16.27 9.00 -5.19
C HIS A 70 17.64 9.68 -5.35
N GLY A 71 18.50 9.21 -6.26
CA GLY A 71 19.85 9.76 -6.44
C GLY A 71 20.79 9.56 -5.24
N VAL A 72 20.62 8.48 -4.48
CA VAL A 72 21.40 8.17 -3.27
C VAL A 72 22.09 6.82 -3.35
N ALA A 73 23.00 6.53 -2.42
CA ALA A 73 23.64 5.22 -2.34
C ALA A 73 22.66 4.12 -1.92
N ARG A 74 22.85 2.90 -2.43
CA ARG A 74 22.06 1.72 -2.03
C ARG A 74 22.13 1.45 -0.53
N THR A 75 23.28 1.67 0.11
CA THR A 75 23.47 1.52 1.56
C THR A 75 22.58 2.48 2.34
N THR A 76 22.44 3.72 1.88
CA THR A 76 21.54 4.72 2.47
C THR A 76 20.09 4.21 2.47
N VAL A 77 19.62 3.65 1.35
CA VAL A 77 18.28 3.06 1.28
C VAL A 77 18.15 1.85 2.20
N LEU A 78 19.14 0.96 2.26
CA LEU A 78 19.10 -0.19 3.18
C LEU A 78 19.03 0.23 4.65
N THR A 79 19.77 1.28 5.04
CA THR A 79 19.69 1.86 6.39
C THR A 79 18.31 2.46 6.66
N GLN A 80 17.72 3.17 5.70
CA GLN A 80 16.36 3.69 5.83
C GLN A 80 15.33 2.54 5.98
N ILE A 81 15.46 1.47 5.20
CA ILE A 81 14.61 0.28 5.31
C ILE A 81 14.74 -0.36 6.70
N ALA A 82 15.96 -0.46 7.23
CA ALA A 82 16.19 -0.97 8.57
C ALA A 82 15.56 -0.06 9.64
N ALA A 83 15.68 1.27 9.49
CA ALA A 83 15.06 2.24 10.39
C ALA A 83 13.53 2.16 10.37
N ILE A 84 12.91 2.07 9.19
CA ILE A 84 11.46 1.89 9.05
C ILE A 84 11.04 0.61 9.78
N ARG A 85 11.71 -0.51 9.51
CA ARG A 85 11.40 -1.78 10.16
C ARG A 85 11.55 -1.74 11.68
N ALA A 86 12.53 -1.01 12.20
CA ALA A 86 12.68 -0.81 13.63
C ALA A 86 11.51 0.00 14.22
N LYS A 87 11.12 1.10 13.57
CA LYS A 87 9.99 1.94 13.98
C LYS A 87 8.65 1.20 13.94
N THR A 88 8.46 0.33 12.94
CA THR A 88 7.23 -0.43 12.74
C THR A 88 7.26 -1.82 13.39
N GLN A 89 8.36 -2.16 14.06
CA GLN A 89 8.59 -3.48 14.69
C GLN A 89 8.39 -4.66 13.71
N SER A 90 8.81 -4.48 12.46
CA SER A 90 8.62 -5.47 11.40
C SER A 90 9.86 -6.35 11.18
N SER A 91 9.69 -7.67 11.26
CA SER A 91 10.77 -8.65 11.12
C SER A 91 11.32 -8.78 9.69
N SER A 92 10.58 -8.29 8.69
CA SER A 92 11.00 -8.25 7.30
C SER A 92 10.28 -7.14 6.53
N VAL A 93 10.76 -6.81 5.32
CA VAL A 93 10.03 -5.92 4.40
C VAL A 93 8.65 -6.49 4.08
N ARG A 94 8.54 -7.81 3.90
CA ARG A 94 7.25 -8.47 3.65
C ARG A 94 6.27 -8.25 4.81
N SER A 95 6.71 -8.45 6.05
CA SER A 95 5.88 -8.23 7.24
C SER A 95 5.41 -6.77 7.38
N LEU A 96 6.26 -5.81 6.99
CA LEU A 96 5.92 -4.39 6.91
C LEU A 96 4.84 -4.13 5.84
N LEU A 97 5.02 -4.66 4.63
CA LEU A 97 4.06 -4.52 3.54
C LEU A 97 2.73 -5.22 3.87
N ASP A 98 2.76 -6.37 4.55
CA ASP A 98 1.56 -7.07 5.02
C ASP A 98 0.80 -6.24 6.07
N ALA A 99 1.50 -5.51 6.95
CA ALA A 99 0.87 -4.63 7.93
C ALA A 99 0.14 -3.46 7.26
N LEU A 100 0.76 -2.84 6.26
CA LEU A 100 0.12 -1.84 5.42
C LEU A 100 -1.05 -2.42 4.63
N ALA A 101 -0.90 -3.62 4.07
CA ALA A 101 -1.93 -4.25 3.26
C ALA A 101 -3.22 -4.55 4.04
N ARG A 102 -3.12 -4.72 5.37
CA ARG A 102 -4.26 -4.92 6.27
C ARG A 102 -4.97 -3.63 6.69
N MET A 103 -4.43 -2.45 6.35
CA MET A 103 -5.14 -1.22 6.63
C MET A 103 -6.45 -1.17 5.82
N PRO A 104 -7.57 -0.77 6.45
CA PRO A 104 -8.80 -0.57 5.71
C PRO A 104 -8.60 0.54 4.68
N PRO A 105 -9.24 0.44 3.50
CA PRO A 105 -9.20 1.53 2.54
C PRO A 105 -9.84 2.78 3.15
N VAL A 106 -9.13 3.91 3.12
CA VAL A 106 -9.58 5.18 3.69
C VAL A 106 -9.73 6.17 2.55
N ARG A 107 -10.98 6.51 2.21
CA ARG A 107 -11.27 7.65 1.35
C ARG A 107 -11.42 8.91 2.18
N ALA A 108 -10.77 9.97 1.75
CA ALA A 108 -11.20 11.30 2.13
C ALA A 108 -12.60 11.51 1.55
N LEU A 109 -13.59 11.77 2.40
CA LEU A 109 -14.87 12.31 1.96
C LEU A 109 -14.59 13.71 1.41
N VAL A 110 -14.38 13.82 0.10
CA VAL A 110 -14.52 15.11 -0.56
C VAL A 110 -16.02 15.42 -0.58
N PRO A 111 -16.49 16.48 0.08
CA PRO A 111 -17.88 16.88 -0.11
C PRO A 111 -18.04 17.17 -1.60
N SER A 112 -18.99 16.47 -2.23
CA SER A 112 -19.43 16.78 -3.58
C SER A 112 -19.92 18.21 -3.56
N MET A 113 -19.04 19.14 -3.95
CA MET A 113 -19.42 20.52 -4.16
C MET A 113 -20.20 20.51 -5.47
N GLU A 114 -21.49 20.21 -5.37
CA GLU A 114 -22.45 20.37 -6.46
C GLU A 114 -22.35 21.82 -6.92
N LEU A 115 -21.70 22.02 -8.06
CA LEU A 115 -21.74 23.27 -8.78
C LEU A 115 -23.05 23.30 -9.59
N TYR A 116 -23.97 24.13 -9.09
CA TYR A 116 -25.11 24.81 -9.72
C TYR A 116 -26.05 24.01 -10.62
#